data_AF-A0A0F5VEV8-F1
#
_entry.id   AF-A0A0F5VEV8-F1
#
_cell.length_a   1.000
_cell.length_b   1.000
_cell.length_c   1.000
_cell.angle_alpha   90.00
_cell.angle_beta   90.00
_cell.angle_gamma   90.00
#
_symmetry.space_group_name_H-M   'P 1'
#
loop_
_entity.id
_entity.type
_entity.pdbx_description
1 polymer ?
#
loop_
_entity_poly.entity_id
_entity_poly.type
_entity_poly.pdbx_seq_one_letter_code
_entity_poly.pdbx_strand_id
1 'polypeptide(L)'
;MKRTGLSALVVFFAVLLGACSSTPEVSGTDSTISEQGEFQRILSAYRQWQQLMPETGELAIYSPDVYQGMISSWEKAEKIYQEITATPSTAYKSYSLFSSTTYLQQIQLELNQVDSSFNQLKQLQKVADDVLLPAITQMQYLDSLDAKQYYRSEYTRLHRLYASLFTLVEDDELSDAREEQDEFLSRSHSLEVKTIKKIYIAPLEALMIELRRQDVNDYAPNSYAQIERRIEAGKALIERTPRDFDAIQQAANTVQFELAHAQHISLEVQRLRDLSKDDYESYILDFENKLLRISKALKEEDLRDQPIQEQARLIIAGAINVREATASRPPADEVLKDKDKYIRDLNALVMSQQRQISLLQSKLSVSEETQPSLPASSESSDASAAVTGPQNDAGETGAAVTQ
;
A
#
# COMPACT_ATOMS: atom_id res chain seq x y z
N MET A 1 50.05 26.40 49.09
CA MET A 1 49.52 26.52 50.47
C MET A 1 48.92 25.16 50.82
N LYS A 2 49.54 24.40 51.73
CA LYS A 2 49.03 24.08 53.09
C LYS A 2 47.56 23.61 53.07
N ARG A 3 47.11 22.47 53.62
CA ARG A 3 47.68 21.47 54.54
C ARG A 3 46.65 20.31 54.62
N THR A 4 47.18 19.09 54.78
CA THR A 4 46.71 17.94 55.58
C THR A 4 45.46 18.10 56.48
N GLY A 5 44.66 17.02 56.61
CA GLY A 5 43.74 16.89 57.74
C GLY A 5 42.91 15.60 57.79
N LEU A 6 43.48 14.53 58.33
CA LEU A 6 42.84 13.32 58.83
C LEU A 6 41.94 13.64 60.04
N SER A 7 40.73 13.08 60.16
CA SER A 7 40.09 12.78 61.46
C SER A 7 38.80 11.97 61.30
N ALA A 8 38.84 10.76 61.86
CA ALA A 8 37.68 9.97 62.24
C ALA A 8 36.94 10.65 63.40
N LEU A 9 35.60 10.67 63.37
CA LEU A 9 34.78 10.98 64.53
C LEU A 9 33.71 9.90 64.67
N VAL A 10 34.00 8.96 65.56
CA VAL A 10 33.06 8.02 66.16
C VAL A 10 32.14 8.83 67.06
N VAL A 11 30.83 8.85 66.76
CA VAL A 11 29.81 9.35 67.69
C VAL A 11 29.05 8.15 68.24
N PHE A 12 29.44 7.82 69.47
CA PHE A 12 28.73 6.99 70.42
C PHE A 12 27.40 7.68 70.76
N PHE A 13 26.26 7.06 70.47
CA PHE A 13 24.98 7.44 71.06
C PHE A 13 24.51 6.30 71.96
N ALA A 14 24.89 6.39 73.23
CA ALA A 14 24.32 5.60 74.31
C ALA A 14 23.02 6.28 74.77
N VAL A 15 21.88 5.63 74.53
CA VAL A 15 20.66 5.89 75.30
C VAL A 15 20.40 4.64 76.13
N LEU A 16 20.48 4.86 77.44
CA LEU A 16 20.19 3.89 78.48
C LEU A 16 18.79 4.17 79.04
N LEU A 17 18.07 3.06 79.27
CA LEU A 17 16.99 2.82 80.22
C LEU A 17 15.53 3.13 79.81
N GLY A 18 14.76 2.06 79.71
CA GLY A 18 13.30 2.06 79.73
C GLY A 18 12.72 0.64 79.69
N ALA A 19 12.62 0.03 80.87
CA ALA A 19 11.75 -1.10 81.23
C ALA A 19 11.98 -2.49 80.59
N CYS A 20 12.46 -3.42 81.42
CA CYS A 20 12.00 -4.80 81.37
C CYS A 20 10.50 -4.82 81.71
N SER A 21 9.65 -5.25 80.79
CA SER A 21 8.39 -5.87 81.15
C SER A 21 8.34 -7.28 80.56
N SER A 22 8.25 -8.23 81.49
CA SER A 22 7.38 -9.40 81.43
C SER A 22 7.08 -9.98 80.04
N THR A 23 7.59 -11.18 79.80
CA THR A 23 6.99 -12.20 78.93
C THR A 23 5.45 -12.10 78.94
N PRO A 24 4.80 -11.90 77.78
CA PRO A 24 3.52 -12.49 77.54
C PRO A 24 3.79 -13.85 76.91
N GLU A 25 3.28 -14.89 77.54
CA GLU A 25 3.01 -16.16 76.89
C GLU A 25 1.99 -15.86 75.78
N VAL A 26 2.47 -15.58 74.56
CA VAL A 26 1.60 -15.25 73.42
C VAL A 26 0.96 -16.55 72.95
N SER A 27 -0.32 -16.67 73.31
CA SER A 27 -1.23 -17.65 72.75
C SER A 27 -1.28 -17.51 71.23
N GLY A 28 -1.15 -18.65 70.52
CA GLY A 28 -0.92 -18.76 69.08
C GLY A 28 -2.05 -18.31 68.16
N THR A 29 -2.34 -17.01 68.10
CA THR A 29 -3.34 -16.44 67.17
C THR A 29 -2.89 -15.24 66.32
N ASP A 30 -1.72 -14.65 66.57
CA ASP A 30 -1.21 -13.52 65.75
C ASP A 30 -0.35 -13.96 64.55
N SER A 31 0.35 -15.10 64.62
CA SER A 31 1.17 -15.61 63.50
C SER A 31 0.33 -16.07 62.31
N THR A 32 -0.85 -16.65 62.57
CA THR A 32 -1.71 -17.22 61.52
C THR A 32 -2.35 -16.17 60.60
N ILE A 33 -2.60 -14.96 61.10
CA ILE A 33 -3.18 -13.86 60.30
C ILE A 33 -2.11 -13.28 59.36
N SER A 34 -0.86 -13.20 59.83
CA SER A 34 0.29 -12.77 59.01
C SER A 34 0.61 -13.80 57.91
N GLU A 35 0.62 -15.08 58.23
CA GLU A 35 0.93 -16.17 57.29
C GLU A 35 -0.14 -16.37 56.20
N GLN A 36 -1.42 -16.17 56.52
CA GLN A 36 -2.50 -16.21 55.53
C GLN A 36 -2.46 -15.01 54.59
N GLY A 37 -2.13 -13.82 55.09
CA GLY A 37 -1.94 -12.63 54.28
C GLY A 37 -0.77 -12.75 53.30
N GLU A 38 0.37 -13.27 53.75
CA GLU A 38 1.54 -13.53 52.90
C GLU A 38 1.27 -14.56 51.82
N PHE A 39 0.57 -15.64 52.16
CA PHE A 39 0.15 -16.65 51.21
C PHE A 39 -0.67 -16.07 50.05
N GLN A 40 -1.71 -15.29 50.36
CA GLN A 40 -2.54 -14.65 49.34
C GLN A 40 -1.76 -13.65 48.49
N ARG A 41 -0.85 -12.88 49.11
CA ARG A 41 0.02 -11.93 48.40
C ARG A 41 0.90 -12.64 47.36
N ILE A 42 1.55 -13.72 47.74
CA ILE A 42 2.43 -14.49 46.85
C ILE A 42 1.64 -15.12 45.70
N LEU A 43 0.47 -15.71 45.96
CA LEU A 43 -0.38 -16.26 44.89
C LEU A 43 -0.90 -15.17 43.95
N SER A 44 -1.16 -13.96 44.47
CA SER A 44 -1.55 -12.82 43.62
C SER A 44 -0.41 -12.37 42.71
N ALA A 45 0.81 -12.30 43.21
CA ALA A 45 2.00 -11.99 42.44
C ALA A 45 2.25 -13.06 41.36
N TYR A 46 2.11 -14.35 41.69
CA TYR A 46 2.18 -15.42 40.71
C TYR A 46 1.18 -15.24 39.56
N ARG A 47 -0.09 -14.94 39.86
CA ARG A 47 -1.12 -14.74 38.83
C ARG A 47 -0.83 -13.54 37.92
N GLN A 48 -0.26 -12.48 38.48
CA GLN A 48 0.18 -11.32 37.70
C GLN A 48 1.28 -11.73 36.71
N TRP A 49 2.30 -12.44 37.20
CA TRP A 49 3.36 -12.97 36.33
C TRP A 49 2.83 -13.96 35.30
N GLN A 50 1.88 -14.83 35.66
CA GLN A 50 1.26 -15.77 34.74
C GLN A 50 0.62 -15.07 33.53
N GLN A 51 0.05 -13.88 33.74
CA GLN A 51 -0.52 -13.06 32.67
C GLN A 51 0.55 -12.33 31.86
N LEU A 52 1.63 -11.88 32.51
CA LEU A 52 2.68 -11.07 31.90
C LEU A 52 3.69 -11.90 31.09
N MET A 53 4.03 -13.11 31.55
CA MET A 53 5.09 -13.94 30.96
C MET A 53 4.97 -14.16 29.44
N PRO A 54 3.77 -14.43 28.87
CA PRO A 54 3.61 -14.58 27.41
C PRO A 54 4.05 -13.37 26.59
N GLU A 55 4.00 -12.16 27.15
CA GLU A 55 4.35 -10.91 26.47
C GLU A 55 5.85 -10.59 26.56
N THR A 56 6.63 -11.38 27.30
CA THR A 56 8.06 -11.08 27.56
C THR A 56 9.01 -11.59 26.48
N GLY A 57 8.53 -12.36 25.50
CA GLY A 57 9.37 -13.02 24.49
C GLY A 57 10.27 -12.07 23.70
N GLU A 58 9.80 -10.85 23.42
CA GLU A 58 10.56 -9.82 22.72
C GLU A 58 11.76 -9.32 23.53
N LEU A 59 11.77 -9.53 24.85
CA LEU A 59 12.87 -9.08 25.70
C LEU A 59 14.12 -9.96 25.56
N ALA A 60 14.01 -11.15 24.97
CA ALA A 60 15.09 -12.11 24.86
C ALA A 60 16.31 -11.58 24.07
N ILE A 61 16.10 -10.64 23.16
CA ILE A 61 17.17 -10.07 22.34
C ILE A 61 18.11 -9.15 23.13
N TYR A 62 17.61 -8.49 24.17
CA TYR A 62 18.39 -7.50 24.93
C TYR A 62 19.41 -8.14 25.87
N SER A 63 19.12 -9.34 26.36
CA SER A 63 20.08 -10.22 27.05
C SER A 63 19.54 -11.64 27.05
N PRO A 64 20.07 -12.54 26.19
CA PRO A 64 19.65 -13.93 26.16
C PRO A 64 19.85 -14.64 27.49
N ASP A 65 20.95 -14.37 28.18
CA ASP A 65 21.30 -15.06 29.44
C ASP A 65 20.39 -14.62 30.59
N VAL A 66 20.12 -13.32 30.73
CA VAL A 66 19.18 -12.81 31.76
C VAL A 66 17.76 -13.31 31.48
N TYR A 67 17.35 -13.33 30.21
CA TYR A 67 16.05 -13.86 29.82
C TYR A 67 15.91 -15.36 30.12
N GLN A 68 16.93 -16.17 29.80
CA GLN A 68 16.94 -17.59 30.17
C GLN A 68 16.89 -17.79 31.69
N GLY A 69 17.58 -16.96 32.46
CA GLY A 69 17.48 -16.95 33.92
C GLY A 69 16.06 -16.67 34.42
N MET A 70 15.39 -15.67 33.84
CA MET A 70 14.00 -15.32 34.14
C MET A 70 13.05 -16.49 33.85
N ILE A 71 13.15 -17.11 32.66
CA ILE A 71 12.35 -18.28 32.29
C ILE A 71 12.60 -19.44 33.25
N SER A 72 13.85 -19.73 33.60
CA SER A 72 14.20 -20.81 34.54
C SER A 72 13.56 -20.61 35.91
N SER A 73 13.58 -19.38 36.44
CA SER A 73 12.93 -19.07 37.72
C SER A 73 11.41 -19.11 37.61
N TRP A 74 10.83 -18.68 36.50
CA TRP A 74 9.39 -18.81 36.26
C TRP A 74 8.94 -20.28 36.25
N GLU A 75 9.65 -21.16 35.54
CA GLU A 75 9.33 -22.60 35.51
C GLU A 75 9.40 -23.25 36.90
N LYS A 76 10.36 -22.83 37.75
CA LYS A 76 10.44 -23.29 39.15
C LYS A 76 9.27 -22.76 39.97
N ALA A 77 8.91 -21.48 39.83
CA ALA A 77 7.77 -20.89 40.49
C ALA A 77 6.46 -21.59 40.11
N GLU A 78 6.28 -21.93 38.83
CA GLU A 78 5.13 -22.68 38.31
C GLU A 78 5.03 -24.08 38.93
N LYS A 79 6.13 -24.83 39.00
CA LYS A 79 6.16 -26.15 39.67
C LYS A 79 5.77 -26.04 41.14
N ILE A 80 6.34 -25.08 41.87
CA ILE A 80 6.02 -24.86 43.28
C ILE A 80 4.55 -24.45 43.44
N TYR A 81 4.04 -23.58 42.57
CA TYR A 81 2.64 -23.17 42.57
C TYR A 81 1.70 -24.36 42.39
N GLN A 82 1.99 -25.26 41.46
CA GLN A 82 1.22 -26.49 41.24
C GLN A 82 1.24 -27.39 42.48
N GLU A 83 2.38 -27.54 43.16
CA GLU A 83 2.48 -28.33 44.40
C GLU A 83 1.68 -27.72 45.56
N ILE A 84 1.76 -26.39 45.73
CA ILE A 84 1.02 -25.65 46.77
C ILE A 84 -0.48 -25.68 46.50
N THR A 85 -0.92 -25.54 45.24
CA THR A 85 -2.35 -25.55 44.90
C THR A 85 -2.96 -26.94 44.96
N ALA A 86 -2.22 -27.99 44.61
CA ALA A 86 -2.65 -29.37 44.77
C ALA A 86 -2.76 -29.78 46.24
N THR A 87 -1.87 -29.28 47.11
CA THR A 87 -1.91 -29.55 48.55
C THR A 87 -1.51 -28.30 49.35
N PRO A 88 -2.49 -27.50 49.82
CA PRO A 88 -2.22 -26.22 50.49
C PRO A 88 -1.30 -26.30 51.70
N SER A 89 -1.32 -27.42 52.43
CA SER A 89 -0.41 -27.66 53.57
C SER A 89 1.08 -27.74 53.17
N THR A 90 1.39 -27.99 51.89
CA THR A 90 2.76 -28.05 51.38
C THR A 90 3.46 -26.69 51.45
N ALA A 91 2.71 -25.58 51.38
CA ALA A 91 3.25 -24.22 51.44
C ALA A 91 4.18 -23.99 52.63
N TYR A 92 3.87 -24.60 53.78
CA TYR A 92 4.60 -24.40 55.04
C TYR A 92 5.63 -25.50 55.32
N LYS A 93 5.79 -26.49 54.44
CA LYS A 93 6.80 -27.55 54.57
C LYS A 93 8.15 -27.06 54.07
N SER A 94 9.24 -27.64 54.58
CA SER A 94 10.59 -27.43 54.04
C SER A 94 10.66 -27.87 52.58
N TYR A 95 11.22 -27.02 51.72
CA TYR A 95 11.35 -27.26 50.29
C TYR A 95 12.45 -28.29 49.98
N SER A 96 13.52 -28.33 50.77
CA SER A 96 14.63 -29.28 50.62
C SER A 96 15.07 -29.84 51.96
N LEU A 97 15.61 -31.06 51.95
CA LEU A 97 16.18 -31.71 53.14
C LEU A 97 17.35 -30.93 53.76
N PHE A 98 17.96 -30.03 52.99
CA PHE A 98 19.13 -29.25 53.41
C PHE A 98 18.83 -27.75 53.58
N SER A 99 17.58 -27.30 53.39
CA SER A 99 17.22 -25.89 53.55
C SER A 99 16.15 -25.69 54.60
N SER A 100 16.25 -24.57 55.33
CA SER A 100 15.19 -24.08 56.20
C SER A 100 14.09 -23.33 55.45
N THR A 101 14.19 -23.23 54.12
CA THR A 101 13.26 -22.50 53.26
C THR A 101 12.00 -23.31 53.05
N THR A 102 10.83 -22.72 53.32
CA THR A 102 9.55 -23.37 53.01
C THR A 102 9.22 -23.28 51.52
N TYR A 103 8.26 -24.08 51.05
CA TYR A 103 7.72 -23.94 49.69
C TYR A 103 7.21 -22.52 49.41
N LEU A 104 6.52 -21.90 50.37
CA LEU A 104 6.01 -20.54 50.25
C LEU A 104 7.14 -19.50 50.11
N GLN A 105 8.23 -19.67 50.87
CA GLN A 105 9.40 -18.81 50.74
C GLN A 105 10.15 -19.05 49.44
N GLN A 106 10.24 -20.30 48.98
CA GLN A 106 10.93 -20.63 47.73
C GLN A 106 10.21 -20.02 46.52
N ILE A 107 8.88 -20.14 46.41
CA ILE A 107 8.16 -19.48 45.30
C ILE A 107 8.33 -17.96 45.34
N GLN A 108 8.37 -17.35 46.54
CA GLN A 108 8.65 -15.91 46.66
C GLN A 108 10.06 -15.58 46.15
N LEU A 109 11.08 -16.39 46.47
CA LEU A 109 12.44 -16.20 45.95
C LEU A 109 12.49 -16.30 44.43
N GLU A 110 11.83 -17.30 43.84
CA GLU A 110 11.77 -17.46 42.38
C GLU A 110 11.01 -16.29 41.72
N LEU A 111 9.88 -15.85 42.27
CA LEU A 111 9.14 -14.69 41.76
C LEU A 111 9.93 -13.38 41.89
N ASN A 112 10.70 -13.20 42.96
CA ASN A 112 11.60 -12.06 43.09
C ASN A 112 12.73 -12.11 42.04
N GLN A 113 13.24 -13.29 41.72
CA GLN A 113 14.23 -13.47 40.66
C GLN A 113 13.63 -13.13 39.29
N VAL A 114 12.40 -13.56 39.01
CA VAL A 114 11.66 -13.18 37.79
C VAL A 114 11.52 -11.66 37.70
N ASP A 115 11.05 -11.01 38.77
CA ASP A 115 10.90 -9.55 38.81
C ASP A 115 12.23 -8.81 38.62
N SER A 116 13.29 -9.26 39.29
CA SER A 116 14.62 -8.68 39.14
C SER A 116 15.15 -8.81 37.71
N SER A 117 15.06 -9.99 37.10
CA SER A 117 15.51 -10.23 35.73
C SER A 117 14.67 -9.45 34.72
N PHE A 118 13.36 -9.36 34.91
CA PHE A 118 12.49 -8.53 34.07
C PHE A 118 12.85 -7.05 34.14
N ASN A 119 13.06 -6.52 35.35
CA ASN A 119 13.44 -5.12 35.54
C ASN A 119 14.81 -4.83 34.90
N GLN A 120 15.77 -5.76 35.01
CA GLN A 120 17.06 -5.66 34.32
C GLN A 120 16.87 -5.62 32.79
N LEU A 121 16.07 -6.54 32.23
CA LEU A 121 15.76 -6.56 30.79
C LEU A 121 15.07 -5.28 30.33
N LYS A 122 14.16 -4.71 31.14
CA LYS A 122 13.51 -3.43 30.84
C LYS A 122 14.48 -2.25 30.84
N GLN A 123 15.48 -2.27 31.70
CA GLN A 123 16.55 -1.27 31.70
C GLN A 123 17.41 -1.40 30.45
N LEU A 124 17.85 -2.62 30.12
CA LEU A 124 18.61 -2.90 28.90
C LEU A 124 17.82 -2.51 27.65
N GLN A 125 16.52 -2.84 27.59
CA GLN A 125 15.62 -2.42 26.53
C GLN A 125 15.64 -0.91 26.35
N LYS A 126 15.47 -0.15 27.44
CA LYS A 126 15.46 1.31 27.36
C LYS A 126 16.77 1.89 26.80
N VAL A 127 17.91 1.33 27.20
CA VAL A 127 19.23 1.78 26.73
C VAL A 127 19.44 1.39 25.27
N ALA A 128 19.16 0.13 24.92
CA ALA A 128 19.29 -0.37 23.56
C ALA A 128 18.34 0.35 22.60
N ASP A 129 17.10 0.64 22.98
CA ASP A 129 16.15 1.35 22.11
C ASP A 129 16.60 2.80 21.84
N ASP A 130 17.37 3.42 22.73
CA ASP A 130 17.96 4.76 22.52
C ASP A 130 19.23 4.70 21.66
N VAL A 131 20.15 3.78 21.97
CA VAL A 131 21.45 3.66 21.29
C VAL A 131 21.33 2.97 19.94
N LEU A 132 20.46 1.97 19.84
CA LEU A 132 20.34 1.05 18.70
C LEU A 132 19.16 1.33 17.77
N LEU A 133 18.44 2.45 17.96
CA LEU A 133 17.26 2.80 17.17
C LEU A 133 17.43 2.66 15.65
N PRO A 134 18.54 3.15 15.03
CA PRO A 134 18.74 3.00 13.58
C PRO A 134 18.86 1.53 13.16
N ALA A 135 19.60 0.73 13.93
CA ALA A 135 19.80 -0.68 13.64
C ALA A 135 18.50 -1.49 13.78
N ILE A 136 17.74 -1.23 14.85
CA ILE A 136 16.43 -1.85 15.09
C ILE A 136 15.47 -1.55 13.94
N THR A 137 15.35 -0.28 13.55
CA THR A 137 14.48 0.16 12.46
C THR A 137 14.87 -0.50 11.14
N GLN A 138 16.16 -0.58 10.85
CA GLN A 138 16.67 -1.17 9.62
C GLN A 138 16.44 -2.68 9.57
N MET A 139 16.59 -3.38 10.71
CA MET A 139 16.34 -4.81 10.79
C MET A 139 14.85 -5.13 10.57
N GLN A 140 13.96 -4.39 11.23
CA GLN A 140 12.51 -4.50 11.02
C GLN A 140 12.12 -4.26 9.55
N TYR A 141 12.77 -3.29 8.91
CA TYR A 141 12.55 -3.02 7.49
C TYR A 141 13.00 -4.20 6.61
N LEU A 142 14.19 -4.77 6.84
CA LEU A 142 14.65 -5.96 6.12
C LEU A 142 13.74 -7.17 6.32
N ASP A 143 13.16 -7.33 7.51
CA ASP A 143 12.18 -8.37 7.80
C ASP A 143 10.88 -8.16 7.02
N SER A 144 10.43 -6.91 6.89
CA SER A 144 9.27 -6.56 6.08
C SER A 144 9.43 -6.87 4.59
N LEU A 145 10.68 -6.89 4.10
CA LEU A 145 11.03 -7.27 2.73
C LEU A 145 11.24 -8.78 2.53
N ASP A 146 11.11 -9.58 3.59
CA ASP A 146 11.48 -11.00 3.62
C ASP A 146 12.88 -11.27 3.06
N ALA A 147 13.86 -10.42 3.42
CA ALA A 147 15.22 -10.48 2.88
C ALA A 147 15.89 -11.86 3.12
N LYS A 148 15.48 -12.56 4.19
CA LYS A 148 15.94 -13.91 4.54
C LYS A 148 15.58 -14.94 3.47
N GLN A 149 14.42 -14.82 2.82
CA GLN A 149 13.98 -15.73 1.76
C GLN A 149 14.91 -15.65 0.55
N TYR A 150 15.35 -14.45 0.19
CA TYR A 150 16.20 -14.22 -0.98
C TYR A 150 17.69 -14.44 -0.71
N TYR A 151 18.18 -14.03 0.47
CA TYR A 151 19.60 -13.99 0.82
C TYR A 151 19.89 -14.56 2.21
N ARG A 152 19.48 -15.82 2.45
CA ARG A 152 19.60 -16.51 3.76
C ARG A 152 20.98 -16.38 4.42
N SER A 153 22.06 -16.60 3.68
CA SER A 153 23.43 -16.59 4.24
C SER A 153 23.86 -15.19 4.71
N GLU A 154 23.65 -14.17 3.88
CA GLU A 154 23.99 -12.78 4.21
C GLU A 154 23.11 -12.28 5.37
N TYR A 155 21.80 -12.54 5.31
CA TYR A 155 20.87 -12.21 6.38
C TYR A 155 21.27 -12.86 7.71
N THR A 156 21.66 -14.14 7.71
CA THR A 156 22.10 -14.84 8.94
C THR A 156 23.38 -14.23 9.53
N ARG A 157 24.33 -13.81 8.68
CA ARG A 157 25.55 -13.12 9.14
C ARG A 157 25.21 -11.74 9.72
N LEU A 158 24.31 -11.01 9.06
CA LEU A 158 23.83 -9.71 9.52
C LEU A 158 23.11 -9.82 10.87
N HIS A 159 22.29 -10.86 11.07
CA HIS A 159 21.58 -11.10 12.32
C HIS A 159 22.54 -11.40 13.49
N ARG A 160 23.69 -12.05 13.23
CA ARG A 160 24.72 -12.23 14.27
C ARG A 160 25.37 -10.91 14.67
N LEU A 161 25.67 -10.06 13.69
CA LEU A 161 26.17 -8.70 13.96
C LEU A 161 25.12 -7.87 14.69
N TYR A 162 23.84 -8.00 14.31
CA TYR A 162 22.74 -7.35 15.02
C TYR A 162 22.67 -7.77 16.48
N ALA A 163 22.80 -9.08 16.76
CA ALA A 163 22.81 -9.61 18.11
C ALA A 163 24.04 -9.14 18.92
N SER A 164 25.23 -9.00 18.32
CA SER A 164 26.41 -8.48 19.03
C SER A 164 26.22 -7.06 19.51
N LEU A 165 25.47 -6.22 18.79
CA LEU A 165 25.15 -4.86 19.25
C LEU A 165 24.44 -4.86 20.61
N PHE A 166 23.54 -5.81 20.85
CA PHE A 166 22.85 -5.91 22.14
C PHE A 166 23.77 -6.42 23.25
N THR A 167 24.69 -7.34 22.93
CA THR A 167 25.73 -7.78 23.87
C THR A 167 26.62 -6.61 24.31
N LEU A 168 27.04 -5.74 23.38
CA LEU A 168 27.82 -4.55 23.73
C LEU A 168 27.04 -3.58 24.63
N VAL A 169 25.72 -3.46 24.43
CA VAL A 169 24.87 -2.65 25.33
C VAL A 169 24.75 -3.31 26.71
N GLU A 170 24.65 -4.64 26.77
CA GLU A 170 24.64 -5.40 28.02
C GLU A 170 25.94 -5.22 28.82
N ASP A 171 27.08 -5.16 28.14
CA ASP A 171 28.42 -4.97 28.72
C ASP A 171 28.75 -3.49 29.04
N ASP A 172 27.80 -2.56 28.86
CA ASP A 172 27.98 -1.10 29.01
C ASP A 172 29.03 -0.48 28.05
N GLU A 173 29.35 -1.19 26.96
CA GLU A 173 30.28 -0.79 25.90
C GLU A 173 29.59 0.08 24.83
N LEU A 174 28.94 1.17 25.26
CA LEU A 174 28.05 1.97 24.39
C LEU A 174 28.78 2.68 23.23
N SER A 175 30.07 2.96 23.38
CA SER A 175 30.88 3.55 22.29
C SER A 175 31.07 2.53 21.17
N ASP A 176 31.45 1.31 21.55
CA ASP A 176 31.73 0.22 20.60
C ASP A 176 30.43 -0.24 19.94
N ALA A 177 29.32 -0.27 20.68
CA ALA A 177 27.98 -0.51 20.13
C ALA A 177 27.59 0.49 19.02
N ARG A 178 28.01 1.76 19.15
CA ARG A 178 27.75 2.79 18.11
C ARG A 178 28.67 2.61 16.91
N GLU A 179 29.93 2.27 17.13
CA GLU A 179 30.88 2.00 16.03
C GLU A 179 30.46 0.77 15.22
N GLU A 180 30.15 -0.35 15.89
CA GLU A 180 29.66 -1.56 15.21
C GLU A 180 28.30 -1.35 14.54
N GLN A 181 27.46 -0.46 15.09
CA GLN A 181 26.20 -0.09 14.44
C GLN A 181 26.42 0.53 13.06
N ASP A 182 27.44 1.37 12.87
CA ASP A 182 27.73 1.96 11.56
C ASP A 182 28.08 0.88 10.53
N GLU A 183 28.87 -0.13 10.94
CA GLU A 183 29.14 -1.29 10.10
C GLU A 183 27.87 -2.10 9.79
N PHE A 184 27.02 -2.33 10.81
CA PHE A 184 25.73 -2.98 10.63
C PHE A 184 24.85 -2.23 9.63
N LEU A 185 24.75 -0.91 9.73
CA LEU A 185 23.94 -0.07 8.85
C LEU A 185 24.44 -0.12 7.40
N SER A 186 25.75 -0.10 7.19
CA SER A 186 26.34 -0.25 5.86
C SER A 186 26.02 -1.62 5.22
N ARG A 187 26.21 -2.70 5.99
CA ARG A 187 25.95 -4.08 5.52
C ARG A 187 24.46 -4.33 5.28
N SER A 188 23.60 -3.83 6.16
CA SER A 188 22.15 -3.96 6.05
C SER A 188 21.59 -3.15 4.87
N HIS A 189 22.11 -1.95 4.59
CA HIS A 189 21.76 -1.19 3.40
C HIS A 189 22.16 -1.91 2.11
N SER A 190 23.36 -2.51 2.08
CA SER A 190 23.78 -3.34 0.94
C SER A 190 22.82 -4.52 0.70
N LEU A 191 22.40 -5.19 1.78
CA LEU A 191 21.43 -6.28 1.71
C LEU A 191 20.04 -5.81 1.24
N GLU A 192 19.59 -4.64 1.70
CA GLU A 192 18.35 -3.98 1.24
C GLU A 192 18.38 -3.80 -0.28
N VAL A 193 19.40 -3.12 -0.81
CA VAL A 193 19.57 -2.86 -2.25
C VAL A 193 19.59 -4.17 -3.05
N LYS A 194 20.32 -5.18 -2.59
CA LYS A 194 20.36 -6.50 -3.24
C LYS A 194 19.00 -7.19 -3.26
N THR A 195 18.24 -7.09 -2.17
CA THR A 195 16.90 -7.68 -2.03
C THR A 195 15.93 -7.02 -3.01
N ILE A 196 15.92 -5.69 -3.08
CA ILE A 196 15.06 -4.97 -4.02
C ILE A 196 15.42 -5.29 -5.47
N LYS A 197 16.72 -5.31 -5.83
CA LYS A 197 17.16 -5.75 -7.16
C LYS A 197 16.72 -7.19 -7.47
N LYS A 198 16.74 -8.08 -6.47
CA LYS A 198 16.30 -9.47 -6.64
C LYS A 198 14.80 -9.57 -6.95
N ILE A 199 13.99 -8.72 -6.32
CA ILE A 199 12.54 -8.70 -6.50
C ILE A 199 12.16 -8.08 -7.86
N TYR A 200 12.73 -6.92 -8.19
CA TYR A 200 12.26 -6.12 -9.33
C TYR A 200 13.07 -6.31 -10.62
N ILE A 201 14.38 -6.56 -10.54
CA ILE A 201 15.27 -6.58 -11.71
C ILE A 201 15.58 -8.01 -12.16
N ALA A 202 15.89 -8.91 -11.23
CA ALA A 202 16.29 -10.27 -11.58
C ALA A 202 15.27 -11.03 -12.46
N PRO A 203 13.94 -10.89 -12.27
CA PRO A 203 12.97 -11.49 -13.20
C PRO A 203 13.07 -10.92 -14.62
N LEU A 204 13.34 -9.63 -14.76
CA LEU A 204 13.46 -8.95 -16.05
C LEU A 204 14.74 -9.38 -16.78
N GLU A 205 15.84 -9.55 -16.04
CA GLU A 205 17.08 -10.10 -16.60
C GLU A 205 16.89 -11.54 -17.10
N ALA A 206 16.15 -12.36 -16.35
CA ALA A 206 15.83 -13.72 -16.78
C ALA A 206 15.02 -13.73 -18.09
N LEU A 207 14.04 -12.82 -18.24
CA LEU A 207 13.30 -12.65 -19.49
C LEU A 207 14.18 -12.16 -20.64
N MET A 208 15.09 -11.21 -20.38
CA MET A 208 16.03 -10.72 -21.37
C MET A 208 16.95 -11.85 -21.87
N ILE A 209 17.44 -12.70 -20.97
CA ILE A 209 18.25 -13.88 -21.33
C ILE A 209 17.44 -14.84 -22.20
N GLU A 210 16.15 -15.05 -21.91
CA GLU A 210 15.28 -15.88 -22.73
C GLU A 210 15.09 -15.29 -24.14
N LEU A 211 14.89 -13.98 -24.28
CA LEU A 211 14.83 -13.33 -25.60
C LEU A 211 16.14 -13.50 -26.38
N ARG A 212 17.29 -13.45 -25.69
CA ARG A 212 18.59 -13.73 -26.32
C ARG A 212 18.67 -15.15 -26.87
N ARG A 213 18.10 -16.13 -26.18
CA ARG A 213 18.06 -17.53 -26.65
C ARG A 213 17.15 -17.72 -27.86
N GLN A 214 16.23 -16.78 -28.09
CA GLN A 214 15.34 -16.72 -29.25
C GLN A 214 15.90 -15.84 -30.37
N ASP A 215 17.21 -15.52 -30.33
CA ASP A 215 17.93 -14.71 -31.31
C ASP A 215 17.35 -13.29 -31.50
N VAL A 216 16.60 -12.78 -30.52
CA VAL A 216 16.00 -11.43 -30.58
C VAL A 216 17.08 -10.36 -30.73
N ASN A 217 18.26 -10.57 -30.14
CA ASN A 217 19.41 -9.67 -30.28
C ASN A 217 19.97 -9.61 -31.71
N ASP A 218 19.76 -10.64 -32.54
CA ASP A 218 20.26 -10.67 -33.92
C ASP A 218 19.27 -10.00 -34.87
N TYR A 219 17.97 -10.21 -34.67
CA TYR A 219 16.92 -9.59 -35.48
C TYR A 219 16.57 -8.16 -35.05
N ALA A 220 16.70 -7.83 -33.76
CA ALA A 220 16.36 -6.53 -33.19
C ALA A 220 17.47 -5.95 -32.30
N PRO A 221 18.72 -5.79 -32.81
CA PRO A 221 19.88 -5.42 -32.00
C PRO A 221 19.71 -4.07 -31.27
N ASN A 222 19.08 -3.08 -31.93
CA ASN A 222 18.85 -1.77 -31.33
C ASN A 222 17.85 -1.82 -30.17
N SER A 223 16.75 -2.55 -30.33
CA SER A 223 15.74 -2.74 -29.28
C SER A 223 16.29 -3.58 -28.13
N TYR A 224 17.10 -4.59 -28.44
CA TYR A 224 17.78 -5.39 -27.43
C TYR A 224 18.77 -4.56 -26.59
N ALA A 225 19.60 -3.73 -27.23
CA ALA A 225 20.50 -2.81 -26.54
C ALA A 225 19.76 -1.74 -25.72
N GLN A 226 18.52 -1.41 -26.07
CA GLN A 226 17.67 -0.53 -25.26
C GLN A 226 17.26 -1.19 -23.95
N ILE A 227 16.91 -2.47 -23.96
CA ILE A 227 16.57 -3.24 -22.74
C ILE A 227 17.76 -3.24 -21.77
N GLU A 228 18.97 -3.53 -22.25
CA GLU A 228 20.19 -3.52 -21.45
C GLU A 228 20.38 -2.19 -20.72
N ARG A 229 20.29 -1.08 -21.48
CA ARG A 229 20.42 0.27 -20.92
C ARG A 229 19.32 0.57 -19.88
N ARG A 230 18.10 0.11 -20.10
CA ARG A 230 16.96 0.31 -19.19
C ARG A 230 17.11 -0.51 -17.90
N ILE A 231 17.61 -1.74 -17.99
CA ILE A 231 17.92 -2.58 -16.83
C ILE A 231 19.02 -1.94 -15.99
N GLU A 232 20.12 -1.49 -16.61
CA GLU A 232 21.20 -0.82 -15.89
C GLU A 232 20.74 0.49 -15.25
N ALA A 233 19.91 1.27 -15.95
CA ALA A 233 19.29 2.47 -15.37
C ALA A 233 18.40 2.13 -14.16
N GLY A 234 17.64 1.03 -14.23
CA GLY A 234 16.83 0.53 -13.11
C GLY A 234 17.68 0.11 -11.91
N LYS A 235 18.81 -0.58 -12.14
CA LYS A 235 19.76 -0.95 -11.08
C LYS A 235 20.36 0.29 -10.41
N ALA A 236 20.79 1.27 -11.19
CA ALA A 236 21.35 2.52 -10.67
C ALA A 236 20.31 3.35 -9.90
N LEU A 237 19.04 3.32 -10.33
CA LEU A 237 17.93 3.93 -9.60
C LEU A 237 17.77 3.29 -8.21
N ILE A 238 17.76 1.95 -8.14
CA ILE A 238 17.64 1.22 -6.87
C ILE A 238 18.84 1.50 -5.95
N GLU A 239 20.06 1.66 -6.49
CA GLU A 239 21.23 2.02 -5.68
C GLU A 239 21.11 3.39 -5.04
N ARG A 240 20.56 4.38 -5.77
CA ARG A 240 20.42 5.75 -5.29
C ARG A 240 19.22 5.92 -4.35
N THR A 241 18.11 5.27 -4.68
CA THR A 241 16.82 5.43 -4.01
C THR A 241 16.11 4.08 -3.87
N PRO A 242 16.60 3.18 -2.99
CA PRO A 242 16.04 1.83 -2.86
C PRO A 242 14.60 1.79 -2.36
N ARG A 243 14.15 2.84 -1.66
CA ARG A 243 12.80 2.91 -1.06
C ARG A 243 11.78 3.64 -1.92
N ASP A 244 12.17 4.15 -3.09
CA ASP A 244 11.25 4.80 -4.03
C ASP A 244 10.56 3.73 -4.90
N PHE A 245 9.61 3.04 -4.30
CA PHE A 245 8.93 1.90 -4.93
C PHE A 245 8.14 2.32 -6.18
N ASP A 246 7.60 3.53 -6.22
CA ASP A 246 6.87 4.04 -7.38
C ASP A 246 7.82 4.22 -8.57
N ALA A 247 8.97 4.86 -8.36
CA ALA A 247 9.97 5.02 -9.41
C ALA A 247 10.56 3.67 -9.85
N ILE A 248 10.81 2.75 -8.91
CA ILE A 248 11.31 1.39 -9.20
C ILE A 248 10.29 0.61 -10.02
N GLN A 249 9.01 0.64 -9.65
CA GLN A 249 7.94 -0.03 -10.39
C GLN A 249 7.78 0.57 -11.79
N GLN A 250 7.85 1.90 -11.93
CA GLN A 250 7.80 2.55 -13.24
C GLN A 250 8.99 2.12 -14.12
N ALA A 251 10.20 2.04 -13.55
CA ALA A 251 11.38 1.56 -14.27
C ALA A 251 11.21 0.10 -14.70
N ALA A 252 10.70 -0.76 -13.82
CA ALA A 252 10.42 -2.17 -14.12
C ALA A 252 9.37 -2.31 -15.24
N ASN A 253 8.27 -1.56 -15.18
CA ASN A 253 7.23 -1.54 -16.22
C ASN A 253 7.79 -1.06 -17.57
N THR A 254 8.69 -0.07 -17.54
CA THR A 254 9.36 0.42 -18.76
C THR A 254 10.20 -0.70 -19.39
N VAL A 255 11.01 -1.41 -18.59
CA VAL A 255 11.79 -2.55 -19.08
C VAL A 255 10.88 -3.66 -19.62
N GLN A 256 9.76 -3.96 -18.94
CA GLN A 256 8.80 -4.96 -19.39
C GLN A 256 8.18 -4.59 -20.75
N PHE A 257 7.85 -3.33 -20.96
CA PHE A 257 7.41 -2.83 -22.26
C PHE A 257 8.48 -3.01 -23.33
N GLU A 258 9.73 -2.64 -23.04
CA GLU A 258 10.85 -2.74 -23.98
C GLU A 258 11.17 -4.21 -24.34
N LEU A 259 11.05 -5.13 -23.37
CA LEU A 259 11.14 -6.58 -23.60
C LEU A 259 10.09 -7.05 -24.62
N ALA A 260 8.82 -6.72 -24.39
CA ALA A 260 7.73 -7.08 -25.31
C ALA A 260 7.91 -6.41 -26.68
N HIS A 261 8.37 -5.16 -26.69
CA HIS A 261 8.63 -4.42 -27.91
C HIS A 261 9.76 -5.06 -28.74
N ALA A 262 10.89 -5.42 -28.12
CA ALA A 262 12.00 -6.05 -28.82
C ALA A 262 11.61 -7.40 -29.41
N GLN A 263 10.83 -8.21 -28.69
CA GLN A 263 10.29 -9.46 -29.21
C GLN A 263 9.35 -9.24 -30.40
N HIS A 264 8.51 -8.21 -30.37
CA HIS A 264 7.66 -7.89 -31.52
C HIS A 264 8.51 -7.44 -32.72
N ILE A 265 9.48 -6.55 -32.50
CA ILE A 265 10.36 -6.07 -33.58
C ILE A 265 11.18 -7.22 -34.19
N SER A 266 11.68 -8.16 -33.39
CA SER A 266 12.42 -9.30 -33.94
C SER A 266 11.55 -10.16 -34.86
N LEU A 267 10.29 -10.39 -34.50
CA LEU A 267 9.34 -11.12 -35.35
C LEU A 267 9.04 -10.37 -36.65
N GLU A 268 8.86 -9.05 -36.61
CA GLU A 268 8.64 -8.26 -37.83
C GLU A 268 9.88 -8.22 -38.72
N VAL A 269 11.08 -8.12 -38.16
CA VAL A 269 12.34 -8.19 -38.93
C VAL A 269 12.54 -9.58 -39.52
N GLN A 270 12.19 -10.63 -38.79
CA GLN A 270 12.23 -12.00 -39.31
C GLN A 270 11.27 -12.17 -40.49
N ARG A 271 10.03 -11.69 -40.38
CA ARG A 271 9.08 -11.69 -41.52
C ARG A 271 9.66 -10.95 -42.71
N LEU A 272 10.19 -9.75 -42.50
CA LEU A 272 10.82 -8.94 -43.55
C LEU A 272 11.98 -9.66 -44.25
N ARG A 273 12.81 -10.37 -43.50
CA ARG A 273 13.92 -11.16 -44.05
C ARG A 273 13.40 -12.31 -44.91
N ASP A 274 12.32 -12.94 -44.49
CA ASP A 274 11.74 -14.11 -45.16
C ASP A 274 10.86 -13.72 -46.37
N LEU A 275 10.60 -12.42 -46.60
CA LEU A 275 9.85 -11.92 -47.77
C LEU A 275 10.65 -12.09 -49.08
N SER A 276 9.93 -12.52 -50.12
CA SER A 276 10.46 -12.54 -51.49
C SER A 276 10.38 -11.17 -52.15
N LYS A 277 11.14 -10.96 -53.24
CA LYS A 277 11.13 -9.69 -53.99
C LYS A 277 9.75 -9.33 -54.55
N ASP A 278 8.97 -10.34 -54.92
CA ASP A 278 7.65 -10.17 -55.50
C ASP A 278 6.64 -9.70 -54.45
N ASP A 279 6.90 -9.94 -53.17
CA ASP A 279 6.03 -9.56 -52.04
C ASP A 279 6.31 -8.14 -51.52
N TYR A 280 7.40 -7.48 -51.96
CA TYR A 280 7.79 -6.16 -51.45
C TYR A 280 6.75 -5.08 -51.75
N GLU A 281 6.17 -5.07 -52.96
CA GLU A 281 5.13 -4.11 -53.31
C GLU A 281 3.90 -4.31 -52.42
N SER A 282 3.44 -5.55 -52.25
CA SER A 282 2.29 -5.87 -51.38
C SER A 282 2.55 -5.45 -49.93
N TYR A 283 3.76 -5.69 -49.42
CA TYR A 283 4.13 -5.27 -48.07
C TYR A 283 4.03 -3.75 -47.90
N ILE A 284 4.58 -2.98 -48.84
CA ILE A 284 4.53 -1.51 -48.78
C ILE A 284 3.09 -1.00 -48.90
N LEU A 285 2.29 -1.57 -49.80
CA LEU A 285 0.87 -1.23 -49.95
C LEU A 285 0.06 -1.54 -48.69
N ASP A 286 0.40 -2.58 -47.93
CA ASP A 286 -0.23 -2.87 -46.64
C ASP A 286 0.07 -1.80 -45.59
N PHE A 287 1.29 -1.26 -45.54
CA PHE A 287 1.61 -0.12 -44.66
C PHE A 287 0.89 1.15 -45.08
N GLU A 288 0.86 1.43 -46.39
CA GLU A 288 0.13 2.56 -46.94
C GLU A 288 -1.37 2.48 -46.61
N ASN A 289 -1.99 1.31 -46.79
CA ASN A 289 -3.39 1.08 -46.46
C ASN A 289 -3.69 1.27 -44.97
N LYS A 290 -2.75 0.90 -44.08
CA LYS A 290 -2.88 1.18 -42.63
C LYS A 290 -2.88 2.68 -42.37
N LEU A 291 -1.97 3.45 -42.97
CA LEU A 291 -1.93 4.91 -42.83
C LEU A 291 -3.18 5.58 -43.42
N LEU A 292 -3.65 5.13 -44.58
CA LEU A 292 -4.89 5.62 -45.19
C LEU A 292 -6.10 5.41 -44.28
N ARG A 293 -6.20 4.26 -43.61
CA ARG A 293 -7.29 4.00 -42.65
C ARG A 293 -7.24 4.97 -41.47
N ILE A 294 -6.05 5.33 -41.00
CA ILE A 294 -5.86 6.30 -39.92
C ILE A 294 -6.22 7.71 -40.40
N SER A 295 -5.75 8.14 -41.58
CA SER A 295 -6.06 9.47 -42.14
C SER A 295 -7.56 9.64 -42.35
N LYS A 296 -8.23 8.63 -42.93
CA LYS A 296 -9.69 8.62 -43.11
C LYS A 296 -10.46 8.68 -41.79
N ALA A 297 -9.99 7.99 -40.75
CA ALA A 297 -10.59 8.07 -39.42
C ALA A 297 -10.48 9.48 -38.81
N LEU A 298 -9.42 10.22 -39.13
CA LEU A 298 -9.22 11.61 -38.74
C LEU A 298 -9.93 12.62 -39.67
N LYS A 299 -10.62 12.14 -40.72
CA LYS A 299 -11.27 12.94 -41.78
C LYS A 299 -10.30 13.82 -42.58
N GLU A 300 -9.04 13.40 -42.64
CA GLU A 300 -8.03 14.00 -43.51
C GLU A 300 -8.19 13.47 -44.94
N GLU A 301 -7.60 14.18 -45.91
CA GLU A 301 -7.60 13.78 -47.33
C GLU A 301 -6.83 12.47 -47.57
N ASP A 302 -6.95 11.91 -48.79
CA ASP A 302 -6.17 10.75 -49.20
C ASP A 302 -4.73 11.18 -49.45
N LEU A 303 -3.80 10.73 -48.60
CA LEU A 303 -2.39 11.18 -48.60
C LEU A 303 -1.46 10.25 -49.37
N ARG A 304 -1.98 9.25 -50.09
CA ARG A 304 -1.16 8.19 -50.72
C ARG A 304 -0.27 8.69 -51.87
N ASP A 305 -0.50 9.90 -52.35
CA ASP A 305 0.37 10.60 -53.30
C ASP A 305 1.66 11.13 -52.65
N GLN A 306 1.74 11.15 -51.32
CA GLN A 306 2.91 11.62 -50.56
C GLN A 306 3.82 10.46 -50.12
N PRO A 307 5.13 10.69 -49.92
CA PRO A 307 6.01 9.70 -49.31
C PRO A 307 5.52 9.27 -47.92
N ILE A 308 5.68 7.98 -47.55
CA ILE A 308 5.17 7.40 -46.28
C ILE A 308 5.52 8.23 -45.03
N GLN A 309 6.75 8.77 -44.96
CA GLN A 309 7.16 9.63 -43.84
C GLN A 309 6.35 10.94 -43.77
N GLU A 310 6.03 11.52 -44.92
CA GLU A 310 5.24 12.74 -45.03
C GLU A 310 3.76 12.46 -44.74
N GLN A 311 3.23 11.31 -45.19
CA GLN A 311 1.90 10.84 -44.80
C GLN A 311 1.77 10.78 -43.28
N ALA A 312 2.73 10.16 -42.59
CA ALA A 312 2.73 10.07 -41.13
C ALA A 312 2.79 11.45 -40.46
N ARG A 313 3.63 12.36 -40.97
CA ARG A 313 3.74 13.74 -40.46
C ARG A 313 2.42 14.51 -40.57
N LEU A 314 1.75 14.42 -41.72
CA LEU A 314 0.46 15.06 -41.97
C LEU A 314 -0.66 14.46 -41.11
N ILE A 315 -0.69 13.14 -40.94
CA ILE A 315 -1.61 12.44 -40.04
C ILE A 315 -1.45 12.93 -38.59
N ILE A 316 -0.20 13.08 -38.12
CA ILE A 316 0.08 13.59 -36.77
C ILE A 316 -0.42 15.03 -36.61
N ALA A 317 -0.14 15.89 -37.60
CA ALA A 317 -0.61 17.29 -37.57
C ALA A 317 -2.14 17.36 -37.54
N GLY A 318 -2.82 16.56 -38.36
CA GLY A 318 -4.27 16.42 -38.35
C GLY A 318 -4.82 15.95 -37.01
N ALA A 319 -4.21 14.92 -36.41
CA ALA A 319 -4.61 14.42 -35.09
C ALA A 319 -4.47 15.49 -33.98
N ILE A 320 -3.41 16.32 -34.03
CA ILE A 320 -3.22 17.44 -33.10
C ILE A 320 -4.33 18.47 -33.30
N ASN A 321 -4.61 18.87 -34.55
CA ASN A 321 -5.66 19.83 -34.87
C ASN A 321 -7.04 19.36 -34.39
N VAL A 322 -7.37 18.08 -34.60
CA VAL A 322 -8.62 17.48 -34.12
C VAL A 322 -8.68 17.51 -32.59
N ARG A 323 -7.58 17.16 -31.90
CA ARG A 323 -7.52 17.18 -30.44
C ARG A 323 -7.70 18.60 -29.88
N GLU A 324 -7.04 19.59 -30.47
CA GLU A 324 -7.13 21.00 -30.06
C GLU A 324 -8.52 21.60 -30.35
N ALA A 325 -9.11 21.29 -31.50
CA ALA A 325 -10.49 21.68 -31.83
C ALA A 325 -11.51 21.03 -30.89
N THR A 326 -11.25 19.80 -30.43
CA THR A 326 -12.09 19.10 -29.45
C THR A 326 -11.91 19.67 -28.03
N ALA A 327 -10.68 20.02 -27.65
CA ALA A 327 -10.39 20.65 -26.36
C ALA A 327 -10.91 22.10 -26.26
N SER A 328 -11.03 22.80 -27.39
CA SER A 328 -11.57 24.16 -27.48
C SER A 328 -13.10 24.22 -27.60
N ARG A 329 -13.77 23.07 -27.69
CA ARG A 329 -15.23 22.98 -27.79
C ARG A 329 -15.84 23.08 -26.37
N PRO A 330 -16.78 24.00 -26.10
CA PRO A 330 -17.40 24.11 -24.79
C PRO A 330 -18.12 22.80 -24.44
N PRO A 331 -18.16 22.39 -23.16
CA PRO A 331 -18.82 21.17 -22.73
C PRO A 331 -20.28 21.18 -23.17
N ALA A 332 -20.82 20.00 -23.49
CA ALA A 332 -22.15 19.84 -24.08
C ALA A 332 -23.29 20.52 -23.28
N ASP A 333 -23.09 20.77 -21.99
CA ASP A 333 -24.03 21.46 -21.09
C ASP A 333 -24.22 22.95 -21.41
N GLU A 334 -23.23 23.65 -21.96
CA GLU A 334 -23.40 25.06 -22.39
C GLU A 334 -24.23 25.17 -23.66
N VAL A 335 -24.05 24.23 -24.60
CA VAL A 335 -24.81 24.19 -25.88
C VAL A 335 -26.28 23.83 -25.65
N LEU A 336 -26.59 23.07 -24.60
CA LEU A 336 -27.96 22.74 -24.20
C LEU A 336 -28.72 23.97 -23.64
N LYS A 337 -28.05 24.84 -22.86
CA LYS A 337 -28.65 26.08 -22.34
C LYS A 337 -29.10 27.04 -23.44
N ASP A 338 -28.34 27.14 -24.52
CA ASP A 338 -28.70 28.00 -25.66
C ASP A 338 -29.89 27.44 -26.45
N LYS A 339 -30.03 26.12 -26.55
CA LYS A 339 -31.22 25.48 -27.15
C LYS A 339 -32.47 25.70 -26.28
N ASP A 340 -32.36 25.58 -24.95
CA ASP A 340 -33.47 25.83 -24.03
C ASP A 340 -33.89 27.30 -24.00
N LYS A 341 -32.96 28.22 -24.20
CA LYS A 341 -33.27 29.64 -24.38
C LYS A 341 -34.02 29.87 -25.69
N TYR A 342 -33.54 29.30 -26.79
CA TYR A 342 -34.19 29.40 -28.10
C TYR A 342 -35.62 28.83 -28.10
N ILE A 343 -35.84 27.68 -27.45
CA ILE A 343 -37.18 27.08 -27.32
C ILE A 343 -38.10 27.96 -26.45
N ARG A 344 -37.59 28.57 -25.38
CA ARG A 344 -38.37 29.51 -24.56
C ARG A 344 -38.78 30.77 -25.33
N ASP A 345 -37.85 31.35 -26.09
CA ASP A 345 -38.11 32.54 -26.90
C ASP A 345 -39.13 32.25 -28.01
N LEU A 346 -39.05 31.06 -28.63
CA LEU A 346 -40.00 30.64 -29.65
C LEU A 346 -41.42 30.42 -29.07
N ASN A 347 -41.52 29.80 -27.90
CA ASN A 347 -42.81 29.64 -27.21
C ASN A 347 -43.42 30.98 -26.78
N ALA A 348 -42.59 31.93 -26.32
CA ALA A 348 -43.07 33.28 -25.99
C ALA A 348 -43.61 34.01 -27.23
N LEU A 349 -42.97 33.84 -28.39
CA LEU A 349 -43.43 34.41 -29.66
C LEU A 349 -44.77 33.79 -30.09
N VAL A 350 -44.92 32.47 -30.04
CA VAL A 350 -46.18 31.78 -30.37
C VAL A 350 -47.32 32.26 -29.47
N MET A 351 -47.08 32.39 -28.17
CA MET A 351 -48.07 32.92 -27.23
C MET A 351 -48.46 34.37 -27.54
N SER A 352 -47.51 35.20 -27.99
CA SER A 352 -47.78 36.58 -28.39
C SER A 352 -48.66 36.64 -29.66
N GLN A 353 -48.41 35.76 -30.62
CA GLN A 353 -49.20 35.65 -31.86
C GLN A 353 -50.62 35.17 -31.58
N GLN A 354 -50.78 34.17 -30.71
CA GLN A 354 -52.11 33.67 -30.32
C GLN A 354 -52.95 34.76 -29.64
N ARG A 355 -52.34 35.60 -28.80
CA ARG A 355 -53.02 36.78 -28.22
C ARG A 355 -53.46 37.76 -29.31
N GLN A 356 -52.61 38.06 -30.29
CA GLN A 356 -52.99 38.93 -31.40
C GLN A 356 -54.15 38.36 -32.21
N ILE A 357 -54.14 37.06 -32.50
CA ILE A 357 -55.23 36.36 -33.19
C ILE A 357 -56.54 36.49 -32.41
N SER A 358 -56.51 36.26 -31.09
CA SER A 358 -57.71 36.39 -30.24
C SER A 358 -58.27 37.83 -30.22
N LEU A 359 -57.40 38.84 -30.21
CA LEU A 359 -57.80 40.24 -30.26
C LEU A 359 -58.40 40.62 -31.62
N LEU A 360 -57.86 40.07 -32.72
CA LEU A 360 -58.42 40.26 -34.05
C LEU A 360 -59.78 39.56 -34.18
N GLN A 361 -59.91 38.34 -33.66
CA GLN A 361 -61.19 37.62 -33.63
C GLN A 361 -62.25 38.35 -32.82
N SER A 362 -61.91 38.90 -31.65
CA SER A 362 -62.85 39.71 -30.85
C SER A 362 -63.25 41.01 -31.54
N LYS A 363 -62.35 41.59 -32.36
CA LYS A 363 -62.66 42.78 -33.17
C LYS A 363 -63.56 42.45 -34.36
N LEU A 364 -63.39 41.26 -34.97
CA LEU A 364 -64.28 40.79 -36.02
C LEU A 364 -65.70 40.51 -35.48
N SER A 365 -65.83 39.86 -34.33
CA SER A 365 -67.14 39.55 -33.75
C SER A 365 -67.93 40.79 -33.31
N VAL A 366 -67.25 41.91 -32.98
CA VAL A 366 -67.91 43.20 -32.68
C VAL A 366 -68.37 43.92 -33.95
N SER A 367 -67.81 43.58 -35.13
CA SER A 367 -68.14 44.23 -36.39
C SER A 367 -69.27 43.55 -37.18
N GLU A 368 -69.68 42.32 -36.82
CA GLU A 368 -70.74 41.56 -37.51
C GLU A 368 -72.17 41.82 -36.98
N GLU A 369 -72.36 42.54 -35.87
CA GLU A 369 -73.70 42.77 -35.28
C GLU A 369 -74.43 44.05 -35.75
N THR A 370 -73.93 44.79 -36.74
CA THR A 370 -74.61 46.00 -37.26
C THR A 370 -74.96 45.91 -38.75
N GLN A 371 -76.22 45.52 -38.99
CA GLN A 371 -77.13 45.88 -40.11
C GLN A 371 -77.27 45.00 -41.37
N PRO A 372 -78.50 44.98 -41.97
CA PRO A 372 -79.11 43.79 -42.56
C PRO A 372 -79.54 43.88 -44.06
N SER A 373 -79.60 42.69 -44.67
CA SER A 373 -80.54 42.13 -45.68
C SER A 373 -80.88 42.82 -47.03
N LEU A 374 -80.57 42.07 -48.11
CA LEU A 374 -81.34 41.76 -49.35
C LEU A 374 -81.35 42.77 -50.53
N PRO A 375 -81.60 42.33 -51.80
CA PRO A 375 -81.34 41.02 -52.42
C PRO A 375 -80.81 41.02 -53.88
N ALA A 376 -80.20 39.88 -54.25
CA ALA A 376 -80.21 39.13 -55.51
C ALA A 376 -80.12 39.82 -56.89
N SER A 377 -79.10 39.47 -57.69
CA SER A 377 -79.22 38.47 -58.78
C SER A 377 -78.02 38.49 -59.76
N SER A 378 -77.87 37.35 -60.45
CA SER A 378 -77.21 37.10 -61.73
C SER A 378 -75.74 36.61 -61.78
N GLU A 379 -75.66 35.40 -62.37
CA GLU A 379 -74.72 34.95 -63.40
C GLU A 379 -73.28 34.49 -63.07
N SER A 380 -73.16 33.16 -63.14
CA SER A 380 -72.34 32.41 -64.13
C SER A 380 -70.87 32.06 -63.83
N SER A 381 -70.55 30.84 -64.30
CA SER A 381 -69.26 30.17 -64.51
C SER A 381 -68.43 29.90 -63.24
N ASP A 382 -68.38 28.68 -62.74
CA ASP A 382 -67.70 27.48 -63.30
C ASP A 382 -66.17 27.59 -63.20
N ALA A 383 -65.62 26.99 -62.14
CA ALA A 383 -64.37 26.23 -62.18
C ALA A 383 -64.06 25.62 -60.81
N SER A 384 -63.95 24.30 -60.82
CA SER A 384 -62.90 23.52 -60.13
C SER A 384 -62.65 23.78 -58.64
N ALA A 385 -63.01 22.81 -57.81
CA ALA A 385 -62.02 21.83 -57.35
C ALA A 385 -62.64 20.98 -56.24
N ALA A 386 -62.34 19.68 -56.34
CA ALA A 386 -62.13 18.71 -55.28
C ALA A 386 -62.67 19.03 -53.88
N VAL A 387 -63.31 18.03 -53.28
CA VAL A 387 -62.77 17.28 -52.13
C VAL A 387 -63.94 16.60 -51.44
N THR A 388 -63.86 15.28 -51.38
CA THR A 388 -64.27 14.44 -50.25
C THR A 388 -63.59 13.10 -50.56
N GLY A 389 -62.57 12.63 -49.82
CA GLY A 389 -62.51 12.51 -48.37
C GLY A 389 -63.63 11.57 -47.89
N PRO A 390 -63.41 10.72 -46.88
CA PRO A 390 -62.20 10.06 -46.42
C PRO A 390 -62.51 8.58 -46.09
N GLN A 391 -61.67 7.96 -45.26
CA GLN A 391 -61.91 6.76 -44.43
C GLN A 391 -61.34 5.43 -44.94
N ASN A 392 -60.25 5.05 -44.27
CA ASN A 392 -60.10 3.82 -43.47
C ASN A 392 -61.05 2.68 -43.82
N ASP A 393 -60.50 1.53 -44.20
CA ASP A 393 -60.52 0.39 -43.29
C ASP A 393 -59.46 -0.67 -43.64
N ALA A 394 -59.14 -1.48 -42.64
CA ALA A 394 -58.18 -2.55 -42.59
C ALA A 394 -58.51 -3.77 -43.49
N GLY A 395 -57.47 -4.58 -43.74
CA GLY A 395 -57.53 -5.91 -44.38
C GLY A 395 -56.19 -6.17 -45.08
N GLU A 396 -55.17 -6.68 -44.40
CA GLU A 396 -54.92 -8.11 -44.15
C GLU A 396 -54.63 -8.92 -45.45
N THR A 397 -53.65 -9.83 -45.34
CA THR A 397 -53.03 -10.72 -46.35
C THR A 397 -51.87 -10.08 -47.14
N GLY A 398 -50.62 -10.54 -47.08
CA GLY A 398 -50.08 -11.84 -46.73
C GLY A 398 -50.03 -12.75 -47.96
N ALA A 399 -48.94 -12.71 -48.72
CA ALA A 399 -48.37 -13.87 -49.43
C ALA A 399 -47.06 -13.48 -50.13
N ALA A 400 -45.99 -14.13 -49.69
CA ALA A 400 -44.75 -14.30 -50.42
C ALA A 400 -44.96 -15.36 -51.52
N VAL A 401 -44.44 -15.13 -52.72
CA VAL A 401 -44.09 -16.20 -53.68
C VAL A 401 -42.89 -15.73 -54.53
N THR A 402 -41.72 -16.30 -54.21
CA THR A 402 -40.55 -16.61 -55.06
C THR A 402 -40.04 -15.57 -56.08
N GLN A 403 -38.86 -15.01 -55.81
CA GLN A 403 -37.59 -15.45 -56.39
C GLN A 403 -36.41 -14.99 -55.54
#